data_AF-A0AAW8KM58-F1
#
_entry.id   AF-A0AAW8KM58-F1
#
_cell.length_a   1.000
_cell.length_b   1.000
_cell.length_c   1.000
_cell.angle_alpha   90.00
_cell.angle_beta   90.00
_cell.angle_gamma   90.00
#
_symmetry.space_group_name_H-M   'P 1'
#
loop_
_entity.id
_entity.type
_entity.pdbx_description
1 polymer ?
#
loop_
_entity_poly.entity_id
_entity_poly.type
_entity_poly.pdbx_seq_one_letter_code
_entity_poly.pdbx_strand_id
1 'polypeptide(L)' 'MPLTDTWLKKNLDRERSAIHTESDQDGLSVRVSQKGKLTF' A
#
# COMPACT_ATOMS: atom_id res chain seq x y z
N MET A 1 -1.78 3.26 -11.48
CA MET A 1 -3.03 3.98 -11.13
C MET A 1 -2.67 4.89 -9.97
N PRO A 2 -3.26 6.08 -9.85
CA PRO A 2 -3.07 6.87 -8.64
C PRO A 2 -3.55 6.09 -7.42
N LEU A 3 -2.69 5.98 -6.41
CA LEU A 3 -3.02 5.43 -5.10
C LEU A 3 -3.97 6.40 -4.43
N THR A 4 -5.25 6.03 -4.46
CA THR A 4 -6.29 6.82 -3.79
C THR A 4 -6.29 6.55 -2.29
N ASP A 5 -6.73 7.52 -1.49
CA ASP A 5 -6.99 7.34 -0.05
C ASP A 5 -7.87 6.13 0.25
N THR A 6 -8.82 5.81 -0.65
CA THR A 6 -9.68 4.63 -0.56
C THR A 6 -8.87 3.34 -0.67
N TRP A 7 -7.89 3.29 -1.57
CA TRP A 7 -6.99 2.15 -1.69
C TRP A 7 -6.08 2.05 -0.45
N LEU A 8 -5.53 3.17 0.03
CA LEU A 8 -4.70 3.19 1.24
C LEU A 8 -5.47 2.65 2.44
N LYS A 9 -6.65 3.20 2.75
CA LYS A 9 -7.49 2.74 3.86
C LYS A 9 -7.93 1.28 3.73
N LYS A 10 -8.14 0.80 2.50
CA LYS A 10 -8.49 -0.61 2.24
C LYS A 10 -7.31 -1.58 2.47
N ASN A 11 -6.08 -1.08 2.40
CA ASN A 11 -4.86 -1.87 2.58
C ASN A 11 -4.15 -1.61 3.91
N LEU A 12 -4.52 -0.54 4.62
CA LEU A 12 -4.15 -0.26 6.00
C LEU A 12 -4.77 -1.33 6.91
N ASP A 13 -3.97 -1.92 7.81
CA ASP A 13 -4.40 -2.98 8.75
C ASP A 13 -4.92 -4.26 8.09
N ARG A 14 -4.69 -4.44 6.79
CA ARG A 14 -5.04 -5.68 6.11
C ARG A 14 -3.89 -6.68 6.21
N GLU A 15 -4.10 -7.75 6.96
CA GLU A 15 -3.13 -8.85 7.03
C GLU A 15 -2.96 -9.48 5.64
N ARG A 16 -1.73 -9.39 5.13
CA ARG A 16 -1.32 -9.98 3.86
C ARG A 16 -0.22 -10.99 4.14
N SER A 17 -0.29 -12.14 3.46
CA SER A 17 0.72 -13.18 3.59
C SER A 17 2.09 -12.77 3.02
N ALA A 18 2.17 -11.68 2.24
CA ALA A 18 3.41 -11.18 1.66
C ALA A 18 3.44 -9.64 1.64
N ILE A 19 4.66 -9.10 1.63
CA ILE A 19 4.90 -7.66 1.42
C ILE A 19 4.47 -7.33 -0.01
N HIS A 20 3.61 -6.33 -0.15
CA HIS A 20 3.10 -5.88 -1.44
C HIS A 20 3.56 -4.44 -1.67
N THR A 21 4.24 -4.19 -2.79
CA THR A 21 4.65 -2.83 -3.18
C THR A 21 3.79 -2.41 -4.36
N GLU A 22 3.02 -1.34 -4.20
CA GLU A 22 2.21 -0.77 -5.26
C GLU A 22 2.81 0.59 -5.67
N SER A 23 3.09 0.76 -6.96
CA SER A 23 3.67 1.97 -7.50
C SER A 23 2.58 3.00 -7.80
N ASP A 24 2.79 4.23 -7.35
CA ASP A 24 1.93 5.38 -7.57
C ASP A 24 2.35 6.18 -8.82
N GLN A 25 1.64 7.27 -9.10
CA GLN A 25 2.11 8.30 -10.02
C GLN A 25 3.31 9.08 -9.45
N ASP A 26 4.09 9.72 -10.33
CA ASP A 26 5.25 10.55 -9.98
C ASP A 26 6.42 9.82 -9.30
N GLY A 27 6.49 8.49 -9.43
CA GLY A 27 7.60 7.69 -8.90
C GLY A 27 7.51 7.41 -7.40
N LEU A 28 6.41 7.81 -6.76
CA LEU A 28 6.04 7.38 -5.42
C LEU A 28 5.67 5.90 -5.42
N SER A 29 5.99 5.18 -4.35
CA SER A 29 5.71 3.75 -4.25
C SER A 29 5.34 3.40 -2.83
N VAL A 30 4.18 2.77 -2.65
CA VAL A 30 3.71 2.39 -1.33
C VAL A 30 3.97 0.92 -1.07
N ARG A 31 4.79 0.63 -0.07
CA ARG A 31 5.02 -0.70 0.46
C ARG A 31 4.06 -1.02 1.61
N VAL A 32 3.16 -1.97 1.35
CA VAL A 32 2.30 -2.63 2.33
C VAL A 32 3.04 -3.80 2.96
N SER A 33 3.28 -3.76 4.26
CA SER A 33 3.85 -4.86 5.04
C SER A 33 2.81 -5.96 5.30
N GLN A 34 3.26 -7.16 5.66
CA GLN A 34 2.37 -8.28 5.98
C GLN A 34 1.36 -7.97 7.11
N LYS A 35 1.74 -7.09 8.04
CA LYS A 35 0.88 -6.61 9.13
C LYS A 35 -0.04 -5.44 8.76
N GLY A 36 -0.21 -5.14 7.47
CA GLY A 36 -1.03 -4.02 7.00
C GLY A 36 -0.42 -2.63 7.20
N LYS A 37 0.86 -2.54 7.58
CA LYS A 37 1.58 -1.26 7.69
C LYS A 37 1.95 -0.73 6.31
N LEU A 38 1.45 0.44 5.96
CA LEU A 38 1.79 1.17 4.72
C LEU A 38 3.05 2.03 4.93
N THR A 39 3.92 2.07 3.93
CA THR A 39 5.19 2.82 3.91
C THR A 39 5.30 3.47 2.53
N PHE A 40 5.63 4.77 2.45
CA PHE A 40 5.68 5.54 1.20
C PHE A 40 7.12 5.77 0.74
#